data_AF-M0NAB7-F1
#
_entry.id   AF-M0NAB7-F1
#
_cell.length_a   1.000
_cell.length_b   1.000
_cell.length_c   1.000
_cell.angle_alpha   90.00
_cell.angle_beta   90.00
_cell.angle_gamma   90.00
#
_symmetry.space_group_name_H-M   'P 1'
#
loop_
_entity.id
_entity.type
_entity.pdbx_description
1 polymer ?
#
loop_
_entity_poly.entity_id
_entity_poly.type
_entity_poly.pdbx_seq_one_letter_code
_entity_poly.pdbx_strand_id
1 'polypeptide(L)'
;MATDTGSQTRMSGDGILAVIAGSFVGAILVGLVLQAGLGRGGVLQFGALVARPEYNVSWAVLFVLSTLFTLSFVRFVSRSINGFVTRVISLSRRNEVLKEILVPLLQRSALTVTTNALGLIYGAAIWLIVYVLFIPLWLAFVIGIEGVAIPNLQLAGFFAWVLYGGLVGLLYGLIMES
;
A
#
# COMPACT_ATOMS: atom_id res chain seq x y z
N MET A 1 -28.44 -28.12 7.34
CA MET A 1 -27.99 -27.30 8.48
C MET A 1 -26.77 -26.54 8.00
N ALA A 2 -26.97 -25.27 7.63
CA ALA A 2 -25.92 -24.39 7.12
C ALA A 2 -25.43 -23.51 8.27
N THR A 3 -24.11 -23.37 8.41
CA THR A 3 -23.37 -22.16 8.86
C THR A 3 -21.95 -22.58 9.22
N ASP A 4 -21.05 -22.58 8.23
CA ASP A 4 -19.62 -22.41 8.50
C ASP A 4 -19.24 -20.98 8.09
N THR A 5 -19.68 -20.05 8.92
CA THR A 5 -19.28 -18.65 8.89
C THR A 5 -17.98 -18.52 9.67
N GLY A 6 -16.87 -18.35 8.97
CA GLY A 6 -15.67 -17.76 9.57
C GLY A 6 -14.39 -18.56 9.44
N SER A 7 -13.94 -18.85 8.22
CA SER A 7 -12.50 -18.85 7.99
C SER A 7 -12.02 -17.40 7.97
N GLN A 8 -11.92 -16.80 9.15
CA GLN A 8 -10.91 -15.76 9.33
C GLN A 8 -9.60 -16.43 8.93
N THR A 9 -9.09 -16.05 7.76
CA THR A 9 -7.73 -16.31 7.33
C THR A 9 -6.80 -15.67 8.36
N ARG A 10 -6.56 -16.40 9.46
CA ARG A 10 -5.44 -16.14 10.36
C ARG A 10 -4.21 -16.25 9.47
N MET A 11 -3.60 -15.10 9.15
CA MET A 11 -2.28 -15.11 8.53
C MET A 11 -1.39 -16.03 9.37
N SER A 12 -0.77 -17.02 8.72
CA SER A 12 0.28 -17.81 9.34
C SER A 12 1.39 -16.87 9.81
N GLY A 13 2.23 -17.30 10.76
CA GLY A 13 3.35 -16.48 11.25
C GLY A 13 4.23 -15.94 10.11
N ASP A 14 4.35 -16.72 9.03
CA ASP A 14 5.10 -16.38 7.83
C ASP A 14 4.47 -15.22 7.05
N GLY A 15 3.13 -15.14 7.00
CA GLY A 15 2.41 -14.04 6.36
C GLY A 15 2.60 -12.70 7.09
N ILE A 16 2.66 -12.73 8.43
CA ILE A 16 2.94 -11.52 9.23
C ILE A 16 4.38 -11.05 8.99
N LEU A 17 5.34 -11.97 8.97
CA LEU A 17 6.74 -11.65 8.68
C LEU A 17 6.92 -11.08 7.27
N ALA A 18 6.25 -11.63 6.27
CA ALA A 18 6.29 -11.13 4.90
C ALA A 18 5.70 -9.72 4.78
N VAL A 19 4.60 -9.44 5.49
CA VAL A 19 3.99 -8.10 5.55
C VAL A 19 4.92 -7.09 6.21
N ILE A 20 5.57 -7.47 7.32
CA ILE A 20 6.55 -6.61 8.00
C ILE A 20 7.77 -6.37 7.11
N ALA A 21 8.36 -7.43 6.55
CA ALA A 21 9.51 -7.29 5.64
C ALA A 21 9.16 -6.41 4.43
N GLY A 22 7.96 -6.59 3.86
CA GLY A 22 7.43 -5.77 2.77
C GLY A 22 7.28 -4.29 3.14
N SER A 23 6.87 -3.97 4.37
CA SER A 23 6.78 -2.58 4.83
C SER A 23 8.16 -1.94 4.99
N PHE A 24 9.16 -2.68 5.48
CA PHE A 24 10.53 -2.16 5.55
C PHE A 24 11.11 -1.88 4.16
N VAL A 25 10.94 -2.80 3.21
CA VAL A 25 11.39 -2.59 1.82
C VAL A 25 10.63 -1.41 1.19
N GLY A 26 9.33 -1.30 1.43
CA GLY A 26 8.51 -0.18 0.97
C GLY A 26 8.97 1.17 1.53
N ALA A 27 9.31 1.25 2.82
CA ALA A 27 9.86 2.45 3.44
C ALA A 27 11.22 2.84 2.84
N ILE A 28 12.11 1.87 2.61
CA ILE A 28 13.40 2.10 1.94
C ILE A 28 13.18 2.67 0.54
N LEU A 29 12.29 2.06 -0.24
CA LEU A 29 11.96 2.51 -1.59
C LEU A 29 11.45 3.96 -1.59
N VAL A 30 10.47 4.28 -0.74
CA VAL A 30 9.92 5.64 -0.62
C VAL A 30 11.02 6.63 -0.24
N GLY A 31 11.81 6.30 0.79
CA GLY A 31 12.87 7.17 1.29
C GLY A 31 13.95 7.41 0.24
N LEU A 32 14.37 6.38 -0.50
CA LEU A 32 15.36 6.51 -1.56
C LEU A 32 14.85 7.32 -2.76
N VAL A 33 13.61 7.10 -3.20
CA VAL A 33 13.02 7.86 -4.32
C VAL A 33 12.88 9.34 -3.95
N LEU A 34 12.42 9.64 -2.73
CA LEU A 34 12.33 11.00 -2.24
C LEU A 34 13.70 11.64 -2.05
N GLN A 35 14.68 10.89 -1.54
CA GLN A 35 16.04 11.38 -1.38
C GLN A 35 16.72 11.64 -2.71
N ALA A 36 16.48 10.82 -3.72
CA ALA A 36 17.01 11.01 -5.07
C ALA A 36 16.37 12.23 -5.76
N GLY A 37 15.07 12.45 -5.59
CA GLY A 37 14.34 13.52 -6.27
C GLY A 37 14.41 14.89 -5.57
N LEU A 38 14.52 14.92 -4.24
CA LEU A 38 14.43 16.15 -3.42
C LEU A 38 15.64 16.35 -2.50
N GLY A 39 16.66 15.50 -2.63
CA GLY A 39 17.79 15.47 -1.71
C GLY A 39 17.37 15.07 -0.29
N ARG A 40 18.19 15.44 0.71
CA ARG A 40 17.90 15.10 2.12
C ARG A 40 16.57 15.67 2.62
N GLY A 41 16.10 16.79 2.05
CA GLY A 41 14.83 17.42 2.42
C GLY A 41 13.61 16.51 2.28
N GLY A 42 13.62 15.63 1.26
CA GLY A 42 12.52 14.68 1.02
C GLY A 42 12.33 13.63 2.12
N VAL A 43 13.37 13.34 2.90
CA VAL A 43 13.26 12.43 4.06
C VAL A 43 13.04 13.23 5.34
N LEU A 44 13.66 14.41 5.48
CA LEU A 44 13.55 15.25 6.67
C LEU A 44 12.13 15.68 7.01
N GLN A 45 11.26 15.83 6.01
CA GLN A 45 9.83 16.14 6.22
C GLN A 45 9.08 15.12 7.09
N PHE A 46 9.49 13.85 7.12
CA PHE A 46 8.85 12.84 7.98
C PHE A 46 9.22 13.01 9.45
N GLY A 47 10.46 13.38 9.77
CA GLY A 47 10.87 13.74 11.13
C GLY A 47 10.23 15.05 11.58
N ALA A 48 9.99 15.97 10.65
CA ALA A 48 9.26 17.20 10.93
C ALA A 48 7.82 16.93 11.42
N LEU A 49 7.19 15.82 11.04
CA LEU A 49 5.86 15.43 11.54
C LEU A 49 5.81 15.26 13.06
N VAL A 50 6.95 14.92 13.68
CA VAL A 50 7.12 14.75 15.13
C VAL A 50 7.95 15.86 15.76
N ALA A 51 8.05 17.02 15.08
CA ALA A 51 8.85 18.17 15.49
C ALA A 51 10.36 17.87 15.70
N ARG A 52 10.87 16.80 15.08
CA ARG A 52 12.29 16.42 15.11
C ARG A 52 12.79 16.11 13.71
N PRO A 53 13.16 17.13 12.90
CA PRO A 53 13.68 16.95 11.54
C PRO A 53 15.13 16.43 11.57
N GLU A 54 15.36 15.32 12.26
CA GLU A 54 16.62 14.61 12.32
C GLU A 54 16.57 13.44 11.33
N TYR A 55 17.68 13.17 10.65
CA TYR A 55 17.72 12.14 9.60
C TYR A 55 17.30 10.75 10.11
N ASN A 56 17.79 10.34 11.29
CA ASN A 56 17.46 9.05 11.88
C ASN A 56 15.99 8.96 12.31
N VAL A 57 15.45 10.05 12.88
CA VAL A 57 14.05 10.12 13.31
C VAL A 57 13.12 10.08 12.10
N SER A 58 13.46 10.79 11.03
CA SER A 58 12.71 10.74 9.77
C SER A 58 12.59 9.35 9.19
N TRP A 59 13.69 8.60 9.16
CA TRP A 59 13.67 7.20 8.70
C TRP A 59 12.82 6.33 9.61
N ALA A 60 12.95 6.46 10.93
CA ALA A 60 12.13 5.72 11.88
C ALA A 60 10.63 6.01 11.70
N VAL A 61 10.25 7.28 11.55
CA VAL A 61 8.86 7.69 11.29
C VAL A 61 8.36 7.13 9.96
N LEU A 62 9.20 7.12 8.92
CA LEU A 62 8.85 6.54 7.63
C LEU A 62 8.61 5.02 7.72
N PHE A 63 9.42 4.27 8.47
CA PHE A 63 9.20 2.85 8.71
C PHE A 63 7.88 2.57 9.43
N VAL A 64 7.55 3.39 10.45
CA VAL A 64 6.29 3.29 11.18
C VAL A 64 5.11 3.57 10.25
N LEU A 65 5.15 4.68 9.50
CA LEU A 65 4.12 5.05 8.51
C LEU A 65 3.92 3.96 7.46
N SER A 66 5.02 3.43 6.90
CA SER A 66 4.94 2.37 5.89
C SER A 66 4.30 1.11 6.45
N THR A 67 4.59 0.74 7.69
CA THR A 67 3.94 -0.40 8.35
C THR A 67 2.44 -0.14 8.52
N LEU A 68 2.04 1.06 8.97
CA LEU A 68 0.64 1.44 9.10
C LEU A 68 -0.11 1.42 7.76
N PHE A 69 0.51 1.91 6.69
CA PHE A 69 -0.07 1.88 5.34
C PHE A 69 -0.16 0.48 4.78
N THR A 70 0.85 -0.37 4.99
CA THR A 70 0.81 -1.78 4.55
C THR A 70 -0.33 -2.53 5.24
N LEU A 71 -0.50 -2.35 6.55
CA LEU A 71 -1.61 -2.95 7.30
C LEU A 71 -2.98 -2.45 6.81
N SER A 72 -3.07 -1.14 6.53
CA SER A 72 -4.29 -0.53 5.98
C SER A 72 -4.61 -1.07 4.59
N PHE A 73 -3.60 -1.29 3.75
CA PHE A 73 -3.73 -1.90 2.44
C PHE A 73 -4.25 -3.34 2.52
N VAL A 74 -3.66 -4.18 3.37
CA VAL A 74 -4.11 -5.57 3.58
C VAL A 74 -5.61 -5.60 3.92
N ARG A 75 -6.06 -4.70 4.80
CA ARG A 75 -7.48 -4.56 5.15
C ARG A 75 -8.34 -4.09 3.98
N PHE A 76 -7.84 -3.14 3.20
CA PHE A 76 -8.53 -2.61 2.01
C PHE A 76 -8.70 -3.70 0.94
N VAL A 77 -7.63 -4.41 0.59
CA VAL A 77 -7.65 -5.46 -0.44
C VAL A 77 -8.47 -6.67 0.00
N SER A 78 -8.40 -7.07 1.27
CA SER A 78 -9.24 -8.15 1.82
C SER A 78 -10.73 -7.90 1.58
N ARG A 79 -11.20 -6.65 1.70
CA ARG A 79 -12.59 -6.29 1.38
C ARG A 79 -12.89 -6.37 -0.12
N SER A 80 -11.97 -5.91 -0.96
CA SER A 80 -12.14 -5.92 -2.43
C SER A 80 -12.15 -7.33 -3.01
N ILE A 81 -11.31 -8.25 -2.52
CA ILE A 81 -11.22 -9.64 -2.99
C ILE A 81 -12.50 -10.42 -2.67
N ASN A 82 -13.07 -10.25 -1.47
CA ASN A 82 -14.35 -10.87 -1.11
C ASN A 82 -15.47 -10.47 -2.10
N GLY A 83 -15.46 -9.23 -2.59
CA GLY A 83 -16.40 -8.76 -3.62
C GLY A 83 -16.15 -9.33 -5.01
N PHE A 84 -14.90 -9.62 -5.37
CA PHE A 84 -14.53 -10.24 -6.65
C PHE A 84 -14.90 -11.73 -6.68
N VAL A 85 -14.55 -12.48 -5.64
CA VAL A 85 -14.88 -13.92 -5.51
C VAL A 85 -16.39 -14.14 -5.59
N THR A 86 -17.17 -13.32 -4.90
CA THR A 86 -18.64 -13.38 -4.93
C THR A 86 -19.20 -13.14 -6.35
N ARG A 87 -18.61 -12.20 -7.10
CA ARG A 87 -18.99 -11.91 -8.50
C ARG A 87 -18.59 -13.02 -9.46
N VAL A 88 -17.40 -13.62 -9.29
CA VAL A 88 -16.95 -14.74 -10.12
C VAL A 88 -17.81 -15.97 -9.89
N ILE A 89 -18.19 -16.27 -8.64
CA ILE A 89 -19.11 -17.38 -8.31
C ILE A 89 -20.47 -17.18 -8.99
N SER A 90 -21.00 -15.95 -9.04
CA SER A 90 -22.28 -15.67 -9.69
C SER A 90 -22.22 -15.81 -11.23
N LEU A 91 -21.11 -15.44 -11.85
CA LEU A 91 -20.88 -15.55 -13.30
C LEU A 91 -20.55 -16.98 -13.76
N SER A 92 -19.86 -17.75 -12.92
CA SER A 92 -19.45 -19.15 -13.18
C SER A 92 -20.58 -20.18 -13.18
N ARG A 93 -21.84 -19.76 -13.00
CA ARG A 93 -23.01 -20.64 -13.07
C ARG A 93 -23.44 -20.98 -14.51
N ARG A 94 -22.77 -20.42 -15.54
CA ARG A 94 -23.26 -20.46 -16.94
C ARG A 94 -22.46 -21.31 -17.93
N ASN A 95 -21.26 -21.82 -17.62
CA ASN A 95 -20.55 -22.73 -18.56
C ASN A 95 -19.41 -23.49 -17.85
N GLU A 96 -19.34 -24.82 -17.99
CA GLU A 96 -18.46 -25.70 -17.17
C GLU A 96 -17.07 -25.98 -17.78
N VAL A 97 -16.92 -25.96 -19.11
CA VAL A 97 -15.67 -26.42 -19.77
C VAL A 97 -14.61 -25.31 -19.85
N LEU A 98 -15.02 -24.06 -20.07
CA LEU A 98 -14.11 -22.90 -19.94
C LEU A 98 -13.72 -22.62 -18.47
N LYS A 99 -14.49 -23.18 -17.53
CA LYS A 99 -14.33 -22.97 -16.09
C LYS A 99 -13.16 -23.76 -15.51
N GLU A 100 -12.78 -24.88 -16.10
CA GLU A 100 -11.79 -25.77 -15.51
C GLU A 100 -10.35 -25.40 -15.92
N ILE A 101 -10.18 -24.83 -17.12
CA ILE A 101 -8.87 -24.48 -17.68
C ILE A 101 -8.59 -22.97 -17.58
N LEU A 102 -9.58 -22.12 -17.89
CA LEU A 102 -9.39 -20.68 -17.93
C LEU A 102 -9.47 -20.06 -16.54
N VAL A 103 -10.32 -20.56 -15.62
CA VAL A 103 -10.49 -19.98 -14.28
C VAL A 103 -9.24 -20.09 -13.42
N PRO A 104 -8.49 -21.20 -13.33
CA PRO A 104 -7.27 -21.22 -12.54
C PRO A 104 -6.18 -20.29 -13.08
N LEU A 105 -6.04 -20.18 -14.41
CA LEU A 105 -5.01 -19.33 -15.06
C LEU A 105 -5.39 -17.84 -15.06
N LEU A 106 -6.67 -17.51 -15.28
CA LEU A 106 -7.20 -16.15 -15.11
C LEU A 106 -7.27 -15.77 -13.64
N GLN A 107 -7.67 -16.65 -12.73
CA GLN A 107 -7.70 -16.31 -11.31
C GLN A 107 -6.29 -16.09 -10.76
N ARG A 108 -5.29 -16.89 -11.12
CA ARG A 108 -3.91 -16.62 -10.69
C ARG A 108 -3.40 -15.31 -11.29
N SER A 109 -3.27 -15.24 -12.62
CA SER A 109 -2.65 -14.09 -13.27
C SER A 109 -3.45 -12.79 -13.08
N ALA A 110 -4.79 -12.87 -13.07
CA ALA A 110 -5.62 -11.69 -12.81
C ALA A 110 -5.63 -11.31 -11.33
N LEU A 111 -5.36 -12.20 -10.36
CA LEU A 111 -5.31 -11.80 -8.96
C LEU A 111 -4.10 -10.91 -8.71
N THR A 112 -2.88 -11.33 -9.08
CA THR A 112 -1.69 -10.47 -8.92
C THR A 112 -1.77 -9.19 -9.74
N VAL A 113 -2.28 -9.24 -10.97
CA VAL A 113 -2.46 -8.02 -11.78
C VAL A 113 -3.51 -7.09 -11.14
N THR A 114 -4.59 -7.64 -10.58
CA THR A 114 -5.63 -6.84 -9.91
C THR A 114 -5.13 -6.27 -8.59
N THR A 115 -4.39 -7.04 -7.78
CA THR A 115 -3.82 -6.54 -6.51
C THR A 115 -2.74 -5.51 -6.77
N ASN A 116 -1.95 -5.67 -7.83
CA ASN A 116 -0.98 -4.65 -8.26
C ASN A 116 -1.67 -3.38 -8.74
N ALA A 117 -2.72 -3.49 -9.57
CA ALA A 117 -3.50 -2.33 -10.01
C ALA A 117 -4.17 -1.59 -8.82
N LEU A 118 -4.75 -2.34 -7.87
CA LEU A 118 -5.26 -1.78 -6.62
C LEU A 118 -4.14 -1.16 -5.78
N GLY A 119 -2.96 -1.77 -5.78
CA GLY A 119 -1.74 -1.24 -5.17
C GLY A 119 -1.35 0.12 -5.73
N LEU A 120 -1.28 0.26 -7.06
CA LEU A 120 -0.98 1.52 -7.72
C LEU A 120 -2.01 2.61 -7.39
N ILE A 121 -3.31 2.27 -7.43
CA ILE A 121 -4.39 3.20 -7.04
C ILE A 121 -4.24 3.62 -5.57
N TYR A 122 -3.93 2.66 -4.69
CA TYR A 122 -3.71 2.92 -3.27
C TYR A 122 -2.49 3.82 -3.03
N GLY A 123 -1.39 3.58 -3.73
CA GLY A 123 -0.19 4.42 -3.70
C GLY A 123 -0.46 5.84 -4.17
N ALA A 124 -1.20 6.00 -5.28
CA ALA A 124 -1.64 7.31 -5.76
C ALA A 124 -2.55 8.02 -4.76
N ALA A 125 -3.45 7.29 -4.09
CA ALA A 125 -4.30 7.84 -3.04
C ALA A 125 -3.50 8.30 -1.81
N ILE A 126 -2.49 7.54 -1.38
CA ILE A 126 -1.58 7.97 -0.31
C ILE A 126 -0.84 9.24 -0.72
N TRP A 127 -0.31 9.30 -1.94
CA TRP A 127 0.33 10.51 -2.44
C TRP A 127 -0.62 11.70 -2.36
N LEU A 128 -1.82 11.60 -2.91
CA LEU A 128 -2.75 12.73 -2.98
C LEU A 128 -3.25 13.14 -1.59
N ILE A 129 -3.68 12.18 -0.77
CA ILE A 129 -4.35 12.47 0.51
C ILE A 129 -3.33 12.75 1.60
N VAL A 130 -2.30 11.92 1.71
CA VAL A 130 -1.33 12.03 2.80
C VAL A 130 -0.22 12.99 2.42
N TYR A 131 0.44 12.77 1.29
CA TYR A 131 1.67 13.51 0.96
C TYR A 131 1.40 14.94 0.48
N VAL A 132 0.42 15.11 -0.42
CA VAL A 132 0.11 16.41 -1.04
C VAL A 132 -0.74 17.30 -0.12
N LEU A 133 -1.57 16.70 0.74
CA LEU A 133 -2.50 17.42 1.61
C LEU A 133 -2.16 17.26 3.10
N PHE A 134 -2.24 16.05 3.66
CA PHE A 134 -2.14 15.88 5.12
C PHE A 134 -0.80 16.33 5.71
N ILE A 135 0.33 15.89 5.16
CA ILE A 135 1.67 16.27 5.63
C ILE A 135 1.83 17.80 5.60
N PRO A 136 1.61 18.50 4.48
CA PRO A 136 1.80 19.95 4.45
C PRO A 136 0.83 20.70 5.37
N LEU A 137 -0.44 20.27 5.47
CA LEU A 137 -1.37 20.85 6.44
C LEU A 137 -0.92 20.61 7.89
N TRP A 138 -0.45 19.41 8.22
CA TRP A 138 0.03 19.09 9.56
C TRP A 138 1.24 19.95 9.95
N LEU A 139 2.20 20.07 9.03
CA LEU A 139 3.40 20.88 9.26
C LEU A 139 3.03 22.37 9.42
N ALA A 140 2.10 22.89 8.63
CA ALA A 140 1.70 24.30 8.70
C ALA A 140 0.84 24.61 9.93
N PHE A 141 -0.18 23.79 10.24
CA PHE A 141 -1.18 24.11 11.26
C PHE A 141 -0.90 23.51 12.64
N VAL A 142 -0.22 22.37 12.72
CA VAL A 142 0.04 21.67 13.99
C VAL A 142 1.45 21.94 14.49
N ILE A 143 2.45 21.85 13.60
CA ILE A 143 3.85 22.10 13.97
C ILE A 143 4.20 23.59 13.86
N GLY A 144 3.49 24.36 13.00
CA GLY A 144 3.72 25.79 12.82
C GLY A 144 4.93 26.12 11.95
N ILE A 145 5.29 25.24 11.01
CA ILE A 145 6.39 25.48 10.07
C ILE A 145 5.89 26.43 8.96
N GLU A 146 6.48 27.61 8.89
CA GLU A 146 6.21 28.59 7.84
C GLU A 146 6.95 28.20 6.54
N GLY A 147 6.35 28.53 5.38
CA GLY A 147 6.94 28.27 4.07
C GLY A 147 6.70 26.86 3.49
N VAL A 148 5.82 26.07 4.10
CA VAL A 148 5.40 24.78 3.55
C VAL A 148 4.47 25.00 2.34
N ALA A 149 4.83 24.47 1.19
CA ALA A 149 4.00 24.54 -0.01
C ALA A 149 2.74 23.68 0.15
N ILE A 150 1.55 24.31 0.04
CA ILE A 150 0.25 23.62 0.08
C ILE A 150 -0.53 23.98 -1.19
N PRO A 151 -0.87 23.04 -2.09
CA PRO A 151 -0.52 21.60 -2.06
C PRO A 151 0.92 21.32 -2.49
N ASN A 152 1.55 20.28 -1.90
CA ASN A 152 2.92 19.88 -2.22
C ASN A 152 2.98 18.94 -3.43
N LEU A 153 2.85 19.49 -4.64
CA LEU A 153 2.85 18.74 -5.90
C LEU A 153 4.27 18.43 -6.38
N GLN A 154 4.90 17.41 -5.79
CA GLN A 154 6.23 16.94 -6.20
C GLN A 154 6.14 15.61 -6.96
N LEU A 155 6.72 15.56 -8.16
CA LEU A 155 6.80 14.33 -8.98
C LEU A 155 7.55 13.20 -8.26
N ALA A 156 8.62 13.54 -7.55
CA ALA A 156 9.37 12.57 -6.74
C ALA A 156 8.46 11.90 -5.69
N GLY A 157 7.58 12.68 -5.06
CA GLY A 157 6.55 12.16 -4.16
C GLY A 157 5.58 11.24 -4.87
N PHE A 158 5.10 11.61 -6.05
CA PHE A 158 4.17 10.78 -6.82
C PHE A 158 4.79 9.41 -7.12
N PHE A 159 6.00 9.38 -7.68
CA PHE A 159 6.68 8.12 -7.99
C PHE A 159 6.99 7.31 -6.73
N ALA A 160 7.43 7.94 -5.64
CA ALA A 160 7.74 7.23 -4.40
C ALA A 160 6.54 6.43 -3.89
N TRP A 161 5.37 7.06 -3.82
CA TRP A 161 4.15 6.43 -3.29
C TRP A 161 3.47 5.49 -4.29
N VAL A 162 3.52 5.78 -5.58
CA VAL A 162 2.97 4.87 -6.61
C VAL A 162 3.81 3.60 -6.69
N LEU A 163 5.15 3.70 -6.69
CA LEU A 163 6.03 2.54 -6.67
C LEU A 163 5.87 1.73 -5.37
N TYR A 164 5.70 2.42 -4.24
CA TYR A 164 5.35 1.78 -2.97
C TYR A 164 4.04 1.00 -3.07
N GLY A 165 2.98 1.62 -3.58
CA GLY A 165 1.69 0.96 -3.75
C GLY A 165 1.77 -0.25 -4.68
N GLY A 166 2.47 -0.14 -5.81
CA GLY A 166 2.72 -1.24 -6.73
C GLY A 166 3.49 -2.39 -6.08
N LEU A 167 4.56 -2.08 -5.34
CA LEU A 167 5.34 -3.07 -4.60
C LEU A 167 4.47 -3.83 -3.58
N VAL A 168 3.70 -3.10 -2.77
CA VAL A 168 2.82 -3.71 -1.76
C VAL A 168 1.73 -4.55 -2.42
N GLY A 169 1.13 -4.07 -3.52
CA GLY A 169 0.11 -4.82 -4.27
C GLY A 169 0.65 -6.08 -4.93
N LEU A 170 1.89 -6.04 -5.42
CA LEU A 170 2.58 -7.19 -5.99
C LEU A 170 2.97 -8.20 -4.91
N LEU A 171 3.57 -7.77 -3.80
CA LEU A 171 3.92 -8.64 -2.68
C LEU A 171 2.69 -9.35 -2.11
N TYR A 172 1.59 -8.61 -1.95
CA TYR A 172 0.34 -9.18 -1.46
C TYR A 172 -0.26 -10.19 -2.44
N GLY A 173 -0.25 -9.89 -3.75
CA GLY A 173 -0.69 -10.84 -4.79
C GLY A 173 0.12 -12.13 -4.76
N LEU A 174 1.45 -12.00 -4.65
CA LEU A 174 2.37 -13.13 -4.58
C LEU A 174 2.15 -13.98 -3.32
N ILE A 175 1.94 -13.37 -2.16
CA ILE A 175 1.65 -14.08 -0.90
C ILE A 175 0.31 -14.83 -0.97
N MET A 176 -0.67 -14.32 -1.71
CA MET A 176 -1.93 -15.03 -1.92
C MET A 176 -1.82 -16.18 -2.94
N GLU A 177 -0.83 -16.12 -3.84
CA GLU A 177 -0.60 -17.16 -4.84
C GLU A 177 0.26 -18.33 -4.36
N SER A 178 1.10 -18.08 -3.33
CA SER A 178 1.99 -19.05 -2.67
C SER A 178 1.26 -19.91 -1.64
#